data_AF-A0A494TP95-F1
#
_entry.id   AF-A0A494TP95-F1
#
_cell.length_a   1.000
_cell.length_b   1.000
_cell.length_c   1.000
_cell.angle_alpha   90.00
_cell.angle_beta   90.00
_cell.angle_gamma   90.00
#
_symmetry.space_group_name_H-M   'P 1'
#
loop_
_entity.id
_entity.type
_entity.pdbx_description
1 polymer ?
#
loop_
_entity_poly.entity_id
_entity_poly.type
_entity_poly.pdbx_seq_one_letter_code
_entity_poly.pdbx_strand_id
1 'polypeptide(L)'
;MKRMILPLLLALSACTPPVPISAIAPAQIASHTTADDIAIRSAEQAYKLSRTIIELGVDSGLLKGANATKAANIDNQAYAALTAARTAYAAFNSPGLLSAASQLSIFADQVQALVKGTVK
;
A
#
# COMPACT_ATOMS: atom_id res chain seq x y z
N MET A 1 49.85 16.43 54.96
CA MET A 1 48.91 15.71 55.86
C MET A 1 47.94 14.92 55.00
N LYS A 2 47.74 13.64 55.33
CA LYS A 2 47.18 12.58 54.49
C LYS A 2 45.82 12.13 55.07
N ARG A 3 44.75 12.19 54.27
CA ARG A 3 43.40 11.55 54.41
C ARG A 3 42.78 11.60 52.99
N MET A 4 42.57 10.58 52.16
CA MET A 4 42.04 9.19 52.23
C MET A 4 40.52 9.11 52.47
N ILE A 5 39.84 8.27 51.64
CA ILE A 5 38.42 7.78 51.68
C ILE A 5 37.48 8.58 50.72
N LEU A 6 36.70 8.07 49.74
CA LEU A 6 36.31 6.74 49.19
C LEU A 6 35.46 7.00 47.91
N PRO A 7 35.40 6.08 46.91
CA PRO A 7 34.65 6.30 45.66
C PRO A 7 33.16 5.98 45.81
N LEU A 8 32.28 6.83 45.27
CA LEU A 8 30.84 6.67 45.31
C LEU A 8 30.25 6.51 43.89
N LEU A 9 29.85 5.26 43.63
CA LEU A 9 28.79 4.80 42.72
C LEU A 9 28.87 5.08 41.20
N LEU A 10 29.21 4.01 40.49
CA LEU A 10 28.50 3.55 39.30
C LEU A 10 26.98 3.68 39.48
N ALA A 11 26.31 4.32 38.52
CA ALA A 11 25.04 3.91 37.89
C ALA A 11 24.30 5.14 37.32
N LEU A 12 24.82 5.72 36.23
CA LEU A 12 23.95 6.52 35.36
C LEU A 12 23.13 5.54 34.52
N SER A 13 21.95 5.26 35.05
CA SER A 13 20.82 4.60 34.42
C SER A 13 20.71 4.98 32.93
N ALA A 14 20.76 3.96 32.07
CA ALA A 14 20.39 4.07 30.67
C ALA A 14 18.89 4.36 30.55
N CYS A 15 18.51 5.63 30.65
CA CYS A 15 17.21 6.11 30.19
C CYS A 15 17.37 6.41 28.69
N THR A 16 17.20 5.39 27.85
CA THR A 16 16.91 5.64 26.43
C THR A 16 15.60 6.43 26.38
N PRO A 17 15.55 7.61 25.75
CA PRO A 17 14.29 8.32 25.61
C PRO A 17 13.28 7.40 24.92
N PRO A 18 12.01 7.38 25.38
CA PRO A 18 10.98 6.62 24.69
C PRO A 18 10.95 7.07 23.22
N VAL A 19 11.11 6.10 22.32
CA VAL A 19 10.85 6.30 20.90
C VAL A 19 9.44 6.90 20.81
N PRO A 20 9.23 8.06 20.16
CA PRO A 20 7.89 8.58 19.99
C PRO A 20 7.10 7.52 19.22
N ILE A 21 6.18 6.85 19.92
CA ILE A 21 5.09 6.14 19.30
C ILE A 21 4.34 7.26 18.58
N SER A 22 4.39 7.32 17.25
CA SER A 22 3.59 8.27 16.48
C SER A 22 2.14 8.07 16.89
N ALA A 23 1.67 8.90 17.83
CA ALA A 23 0.32 8.88 18.32
C ALA A 23 -0.53 9.41 17.16
N ILE A 24 -1.13 8.48 16.42
CA ILE A 24 -2.16 8.80 15.43
C ILE A 24 -3.21 9.64 16.17
N ALA A 25 -3.45 10.85 15.70
CA ALA A 25 -4.34 11.76 16.40
C ALA A 25 -5.74 11.13 16.47
N PRO A 26 -6.49 11.27 17.58
CA PRO A 26 -7.84 10.70 17.70
C PRO A 26 -8.78 11.07 16.53
N ALA A 27 -8.60 12.25 15.94
CA ALA A 27 -9.32 12.67 14.74
C ALA A 27 -9.02 11.81 13.48
N GLN A 28 -7.80 11.28 13.35
CA GLN A 28 -7.41 10.38 12.26
C GLN A 28 -8.00 8.97 12.48
N ILE A 29 -8.09 8.51 13.73
CA ILE A 29 -8.79 7.26 14.06
C ILE A 29 -10.30 7.41 13.80
N ALA A 30 -10.89 8.55 14.17
CA ALA A 30 -12.30 8.84 13.89
C ALA A 30 -12.60 8.98 12.38
N SER A 31 -11.59 9.30 11.57
CA SER A 31 -11.70 9.33 10.11
C SER A 31 -11.59 7.95 9.48
N HIS A 32 -11.13 6.93 10.24
CA HIS A 32 -11.14 5.55 9.79
C HIS A 32 -12.56 5.02 9.82
N THR A 33 -13.10 4.76 8.65
CA THR A 33 -14.50 4.34 8.54
C THR A 33 -14.59 2.91 8.02
N THR A 34 -15.74 2.27 8.25
CA THR A 34 -16.10 1.03 7.54
C THR A 34 -16.01 1.20 6.02
N ALA A 35 -16.18 2.43 5.50
CA ALA A 35 -16.01 2.71 4.08
C ALA A 35 -14.54 2.57 3.64
N ASP A 36 -13.57 2.94 4.48
CA ASP A 36 -12.14 2.76 4.20
C ASP A 36 -11.77 1.27 4.19
N ASP A 37 -12.31 0.48 5.12
CA ASP A 37 -12.15 -0.98 5.13
C ASP A 37 -12.67 -1.62 3.85
N ILE A 38 -13.84 -1.18 3.38
CA ILE A 38 -14.44 -1.65 2.14
C ILE A 38 -13.58 -1.21 0.95
N ALA A 39 -13.10 0.04 0.95
CA ALA A 39 -12.29 0.59 -0.13
C ALA A 39 -10.98 -0.18 -0.30
N ILE A 40 -10.24 -0.45 0.78
CA ILE A 40 -8.98 -1.19 0.68
C ILE A 40 -9.22 -2.64 0.25
N ARG A 41 -10.26 -3.32 0.78
CA ARG A 41 -10.60 -4.68 0.37
C ARG A 41 -11.01 -4.77 -1.09
N SER A 42 -11.80 -3.80 -1.56
CA SER A 42 -12.21 -3.70 -2.97
C SER A 42 -11.00 -3.48 -3.86
N ALA A 43 -10.06 -2.63 -3.45
CA ALA A 43 -8.79 -2.43 -4.15
C ALA A 43 -7.98 -3.74 -4.23
N GLU A 44 -7.83 -4.47 -3.13
CA GLU A 44 -7.13 -5.76 -3.16
C GLU A 44 -7.78 -6.78 -4.10
N GLN A 45 -9.10 -6.86 -4.10
CA GLN A 45 -9.86 -7.76 -4.97
C GLN A 45 -9.74 -7.34 -6.44
N ALA A 46 -9.84 -6.05 -6.75
CA ALA A 46 -9.68 -5.52 -8.10
C ALA A 46 -8.31 -5.89 -8.67
N TYR A 47 -7.23 -5.66 -7.92
CA TYR A 47 -5.88 -6.03 -8.37
C TYR A 47 -5.75 -7.54 -8.62
N LYS A 48 -6.23 -8.38 -7.69
CA LYS A 48 -6.20 -9.84 -7.85
C LYS A 48 -6.94 -10.27 -9.11
N LEU A 49 -8.15 -9.74 -9.33
CA LEU A 49 -8.94 -10.05 -10.52
C LEU A 49 -8.23 -9.60 -11.81
N SER A 50 -7.66 -8.38 -11.84
CA SER A 50 -6.88 -7.90 -12.98
C SER A 50 -5.73 -8.83 -13.32
N ARG A 51 -4.98 -9.28 -12.30
CA ARG A 51 -3.87 -10.20 -12.50
C ARG A 51 -4.33 -11.55 -13.04
N THR A 52 -5.41 -12.11 -12.49
CA THR A 52 -6.02 -13.34 -13.02
C THR A 52 -6.46 -13.18 -14.48
N ILE A 53 -7.04 -12.04 -14.84
CA ILE A 53 -7.43 -11.76 -16.23
C ILE A 53 -6.20 -11.71 -17.16
N ILE A 54 -5.09 -11.12 -16.70
CA ILE A 54 -3.85 -11.08 -17.47
C ILE A 54 -3.29 -12.51 -17.65
N GLU A 55 -3.19 -13.28 -16.57
CA GLU A 55 -2.71 -14.67 -16.59
C GLU A 55 -3.54 -15.51 -17.57
N LEU A 56 -4.88 -15.47 -17.46
CA LEU A 56 -5.78 -16.16 -18.38
C LEU A 56 -5.66 -15.64 -19.82
N GLY A 57 -5.46 -14.34 -20.00
CA GLY A 57 -5.26 -13.73 -21.31
C GLY A 57 -3.98 -14.21 -21.99
N VAL A 58 -2.90 -14.40 -21.23
CA VAL A 58 -1.64 -14.97 -21.72
C VAL A 58 -1.80 -16.45 -22.03
N ASP A 59 -2.36 -17.24 -21.10
CA ASP A 59 -2.53 -18.69 -21.25
C ASP A 59 -3.44 -19.06 -22.43
N SER A 60 -4.47 -18.26 -22.68
CA SER A 60 -5.37 -18.42 -23.84
C SER A 60 -4.80 -17.87 -25.15
N GLY A 61 -3.63 -17.21 -25.12
CA GLY A 61 -2.99 -16.61 -26.29
C GLY A 61 -3.63 -15.31 -26.79
N LEU A 62 -4.54 -14.71 -26.02
CA LEU A 62 -5.16 -13.40 -26.29
C LEU A 62 -4.16 -12.24 -26.05
N LEU A 63 -3.31 -12.35 -25.04
CA LEU A 63 -2.24 -11.40 -24.74
C LEU A 63 -0.89 -11.96 -25.20
N LYS A 64 -0.38 -11.41 -26.31
CA LYS A 64 0.92 -11.77 -26.89
C LYS A 64 1.64 -10.56 -27.47
N GLY A 65 2.95 -10.67 -27.63
CA GLY A 65 3.80 -9.62 -28.22
C GLY A 65 3.62 -8.27 -27.53
N ALA A 66 3.32 -7.24 -28.33
CA ALA A 66 3.12 -5.88 -27.83
C ALA A 66 1.99 -5.78 -26.78
N ASN A 67 0.91 -6.55 -26.92
CA ASN A 67 -0.20 -6.52 -25.97
C ASN A 67 0.17 -7.16 -24.63
N ALA A 68 1.01 -8.20 -24.62
CA ALA A 68 1.54 -8.76 -23.37
C ALA A 68 2.44 -7.74 -22.64
N THR A 69 3.24 -6.97 -23.39
CA THR A 69 4.05 -5.89 -22.82
C THR A 69 3.18 -4.76 -22.23
N LYS A 70 2.12 -4.36 -22.95
CA LYS A 70 1.14 -3.40 -22.43
C LYS A 70 0.47 -3.90 -21.15
N ALA A 71 0.04 -5.17 -21.11
CA ALA A 71 -0.55 -5.78 -19.93
C ALA A 71 0.39 -5.77 -18.72
N ALA A 72 1.67 -6.13 -18.92
CA ALA A 72 2.68 -6.09 -17.86
C ALA A 72 2.91 -4.67 -17.32
N ASN A 73 2.92 -3.65 -18.19
CA ASN A 73 3.03 -2.26 -17.75
C ASN A 73 1.83 -1.82 -16.91
N ILE A 74 0.62 -2.19 -17.33
CA ILE A 74 -0.60 -1.88 -16.57
C ILE A 74 -0.60 -2.62 -15.23
N ASP A 75 -0.17 -3.89 -15.17
CA ASP A 75 -0.05 -4.65 -13.93
C ASP A 75 0.91 -3.98 -12.93
N ASN A 76 2.08 -3.52 -13.40
CA ASN A 76 3.03 -2.80 -12.57
C ASN A 76 2.44 -1.49 -12.01
N GLN A 77 1.69 -0.75 -12.83
CA GLN A 77 1.01 0.48 -12.41
C GLN A 77 -0.13 0.19 -11.41
N ALA A 78 -0.91 -0.87 -11.65
CA ALA A 78 -1.94 -1.35 -10.74
C ALA A 78 -1.34 -1.74 -9.39
N TYR A 79 -0.23 -2.47 -9.39
CA TYR A 79 0.46 -2.85 -8.16
C TYR A 79 0.99 -1.64 -7.38
N ALA A 80 1.53 -0.64 -8.09
CA ALA A 80 1.95 0.62 -7.48
C ALA A 80 0.76 1.37 -6.84
N ALA A 81 -0.38 1.45 -7.52
CA ALA A 81 -1.60 2.05 -6.98
C ALA A 81 -2.12 1.28 -5.75
N LEU A 82 -2.11 -0.06 -5.78
CA LEU A 82 -2.46 -0.88 -4.63
C LEU A 82 -1.53 -0.63 -3.44
N THR A 83 -0.22 -0.47 -3.69
CA THR A 83 0.76 -0.16 -2.65
C THR A 83 0.51 1.21 -2.04
N ALA A 84 0.15 2.21 -2.86
CA ALA A 84 -0.26 3.52 -2.38
C ALA A 84 -1.53 3.45 -1.53
N ALA A 85 -2.54 2.66 -1.95
CA ALA A 85 -3.76 2.43 -1.19
C ALA A 85 -3.47 1.81 0.19
N ARG A 86 -2.63 0.76 0.24
CA ARG A 86 -2.21 0.11 1.50
C ARG A 86 -1.48 1.08 2.42
N THR A 87 -0.61 1.91 1.86
CA THR A 87 0.14 2.94 2.61
C THR A 87 -0.81 3.98 3.18
N ALA A 88 -1.76 4.47 2.37
CA ALA A 88 -2.73 5.46 2.80
C ALA A 88 -3.69 4.90 3.87
N TYR A 89 -4.13 3.66 3.73
CA TYR A 89 -4.94 2.96 4.73
C TYR A 89 -4.19 2.81 6.06
N ALA A 90 -2.94 2.34 6.04
CA ALA A 90 -2.11 2.23 7.24
C ALA A 90 -1.84 3.59 7.93
N ALA A 91 -1.84 4.67 7.15
CA ALA A 91 -1.67 6.03 7.62
C ALA A 91 -2.97 6.74 8.00
N PHE A 92 -4.13 6.06 8.00
CA PHE A 92 -5.44 6.66 8.27
C PHE A 92 -5.76 7.86 7.35
N ASN A 93 -5.32 7.78 6.09
CA ASN A 93 -5.49 8.82 5.08
C ASN A 93 -6.57 8.40 4.06
N SER A 94 -7.84 8.65 4.40
CA SER A 94 -8.98 8.27 3.55
C SER A 94 -8.96 8.94 2.15
N PRO A 95 -8.66 10.25 1.98
CA PRO A 95 -8.56 10.85 0.65
C PRO A 95 -7.49 10.18 -0.23
N GLY A 96 -6.32 9.87 0.35
CA GLY A 96 -5.25 9.17 -0.34
C GLY A 96 -5.65 7.74 -0.72
N LEU A 97 -6.34 7.03 0.17
CA LEU A 97 -6.87 5.69 -0.07
C LEU A 97 -7.87 5.70 -1.23
N LEU A 98 -8.86 6.59 -1.20
CA LEU A 98 -9.89 6.67 -2.23
C LEU A 98 -9.30 7.05 -3.60
N SER A 99 -8.33 7.97 -3.62
CA SER A 99 -7.62 8.33 -4.85
C SER A 99 -6.85 7.14 -5.44
N ALA A 100 -6.09 6.43 -4.61
CA ALA A 100 -5.34 5.26 -5.04
C ALA A 100 -6.25 4.10 -5.48
N ALA A 101 -7.35 3.86 -4.77
CA ALA A 101 -8.34 2.84 -5.13
C ALA A 101 -9.05 3.17 -6.45
N SER A 102 -9.39 4.44 -6.69
CA SER A 102 -9.95 4.89 -7.97
C SER A 102 -8.95 4.70 -9.12
N GLN A 103 -7.68 5.05 -8.91
CA GLN A 103 -6.62 4.84 -9.90
C GLN A 103 -6.42 3.35 -10.22
N LEU A 104 -6.49 2.49 -9.21
CA LEU A 104 -6.44 1.04 -9.41
C LEU A 104 -7.63 0.53 -10.22
N SER A 105 -8.84 1.04 -9.98
CA SER A 105 -10.03 0.69 -10.77
C SER A 105 -9.83 1.04 -12.25
N ILE A 106 -9.25 2.20 -12.56
CA ILE A 106 -8.93 2.60 -13.93
C ILE A 106 -7.98 1.59 -14.60
N PHE A 107 -6.93 1.16 -13.89
CA PHE A 107 -6.02 0.14 -14.42
C PHE A 107 -6.71 -1.21 -14.62
N ALA A 108 -7.61 -1.61 -13.70
CA ALA A 108 -8.39 -2.82 -13.84
C ALA A 108 -9.30 -2.79 -15.09
N ASP A 109 -9.90 -1.64 -15.39
CA ASP A 109 -10.70 -1.45 -16.60
C ASP A 109 -9.83 -1.48 -17.86
N GLN A 110 -8.61 -0.91 -17.81
CA GLN A 110 -7.66 -0.99 -18.91
C GLN A 110 -7.22 -2.43 -19.21
N VAL A 111 -7.00 -3.24 -18.18
CA VAL A 111 -6.72 -4.68 -18.34
C VAL A 111 -7.87 -5.38 -19.06
N GLN A 112 -9.11 -5.14 -18.60
CA GLN A 112 -10.29 -5.73 -19.24
C GLN A 112 -10.43 -5.29 -20.70
N ALA A 113 -10.24 -4.00 -20.98
CA ALA A 113 -10.30 -3.47 -22.33
C ALA A 113 -9.24 -4.09 -23.24
N LEU A 114 -8.02 -4.27 -22.71
CA LEU A 114 -6.91 -4.86 -23.46
C LEU A 114 -7.21 -6.32 -23.83
N VAL A 115 -7.75 -7.11 -22.90
CA VAL A 115 -8.12 -8.52 -23.16
C VAL A 115 -9.34 -8.63 -24.08
N LYS A 116 -10.31 -7.71 -23.97
CA LYS A 116 -11.48 -7.65 -24.87
C LYS A 116 -11.15 -7.13 -26.27
N GLY A 117 -9.93 -6.64 -26.50
CA GLY A 117 -9.52 -6.04 -27.78
C GLY A 117 -10.15 -4.68 -28.08
N THR A 118 -10.65 -3.97 -27.05
CA THR A 118 -11.28 -2.65 -27.21
C THR A 118 -10.30 -1.49 -27.07
N VAL A 119 -9.03 -1.77 -26.74
CA VAL A 119 -7.95 -0.78 -26.72
C VAL A 119 -7.43 -0.62 -28.15
N LYS A 120 -7.78 0.50 -28.80
CA LYS A 120 -7.21 0.92 -30.09
C LYS A 120 -5.76 1.39 -29.92
#